data_AF-A0A9N8V601-F1
#
_entry.id   AF-A0A9N8V601-F1
#
_cell.length_a   1.000
_cell.length_b   1.000
_cell.length_c   1.000
_cell.angle_alpha   90.00
_cell.angle_beta   90.00
_cell.angle_gamma   90.00
#
_symmetry.space_group_name_H-M   'P 1'
#
loop_
_entity.id
_entity.type
_entity.pdbx_description
1 polymer ?
#
loop_
_entity_poly.entity_id
_entity_poly.type
_entity_poly.pdbx_seq_one_letter_code
_entity_poly.pdbx_strand_id
1 'polypeptide(L)'
;MFADDPDTIAPPRRTFAQKLQDDLDEQQTSTLRYYLRLGAKDLPKDRQVFKTLYGITDEQLTKEPDLMTIANDFSLISRHCRDFDDKKIFEKFLETIIKITNHFEESHDDFNQVSTIIKDWGDAMREGNDDASEKRKKEFEDWHKLENNFIEEVYGETKDVFEQVDEFKNETVNDWEFKVKDSVLKIEKKSKKSRKNYPNSLLKDIQQLGKAINEALITMENVTNDLKKIITYTERIKETLPKIIDDRGPISIKKIYLDDIKNKWQDLGKLASASHNRAFIMVQKKEKEEGH
;
A
#
# COMPACT_ATOMS: atom_id res chain seq x y z
N MET A 1 42.65 28.83 8.68
CA MET A 1 42.15 27.91 9.71
C MET A 1 40.67 28.23 9.89
N PHE A 2 39.80 27.53 9.17
CA PHE A 2 38.38 27.57 9.47
C PHE A 2 38.14 26.47 10.49
N ALA A 3 37.56 26.85 11.63
CA ALA A 3 37.20 25.91 12.68
C ALA A 3 36.09 25.00 12.12
N ASP A 4 36.35 23.69 12.13
CA ASP A 4 35.32 22.69 11.90
C ASP A 4 34.31 22.80 13.04
N ASP A 5 33.05 23.06 12.68
CA ASP A 5 31.91 23.11 13.60
C ASP A 5 31.55 21.66 14.02
N PRO A 6 31.78 21.27 15.29
CA PRO A 6 31.68 19.87 15.73
C PRO A 6 30.25 19.32 15.74
N ASP A 7 29.24 20.15 15.46
CA ASP A 7 27.83 19.77 15.51
C ASP A 7 27.17 19.57 14.14
N THR A 8 27.93 19.55 13.04
CA THR A 8 27.41 19.01 11.77
C THR A 8 27.46 17.48 11.80
N ILE A 9 26.49 16.88 12.49
CA ILE A 9 26.16 15.46 12.33
C ILE A 9 25.75 15.28 10.87
N ALA A 10 26.70 14.83 10.03
CA ALA A 10 26.39 14.44 8.67
C ALA A 10 25.25 13.41 8.73
N PRO A 11 24.17 13.59 7.96
CA PRO A 11 23.06 12.63 7.99
C PRO A 11 23.61 11.23 7.70
N PRO A 12 23.11 10.19 8.39
CA PRO A 12 23.65 8.84 8.27
C PRO A 12 23.69 8.43 6.80
N ARG A 13 24.88 8.08 6.31
CA ARG A 13 25.07 7.66 4.92
C ARG A 13 24.26 6.40 4.69
N ARG A 14 23.22 6.50 3.85
CA ARG A 14 22.42 5.33 3.40
C ARG A 14 23.33 4.24 2.84
N THR A 15 23.07 3.00 3.23
CA THR A 15 23.79 1.83 2.73
C THR A 15 23.48 1.59 1.25
N PHE A 16 24.34 0.85 0.54
CA PHE A 16 24.08 0.47 -0.87
C PHE A 16 22.76 -0.31 -1.02
N ALA A 17 22.45 -1.19 -0.06
CA ALA A 17 21.20 -1.95 -0.04
C ALA A 17 19.97 -1.02 0.10
N GLN A 18 20.04 -0.02 0.98
CA GLN A 18 18.98 0.98 1.12
C GLN A 18 18.78 1.80 -0.16
N LYS A 19 19.88 2.23 -0.80
CA LYS A 19 19.80 2.96 -2.08
C LYS A 19 19.19 2.11 -3.20
N LEU A 20 19.63 0.85 -3.32
CA LEU A 20 19.08 -0.07 -4.31
C LEU A 20 17.60 -0.35 -4.08
N GLN A 21 17.18 -0.48 -2.82
CA GLN A 21 15.78 -0.65 -2.45
C GLN A 21 14.96 0.59 -2.79
N ASP A 22 15.46 1.79 -2.47
CA ASP A 22 14.83 3.07 -2.83
C ASP A 22 14.66 3.20 -4.35
N ASP A 23 15.68 2.86 -5.14
CA ASP A 23 15.65 2.90 -6.60
C ASP A 23 14.63 1.91 -7.19
N LEU A 24 14.55 0.70 -6.62
CA LEU A 24 13.57 -0.32 -7.01
C LEU A 24 12.14 0.12 -6.68
N ASP A 25 11.93 0.67 -5.48
CA ASP A 25 10.63 1.17 -5.04
C ASP A 25 10.20 2.40 -5.87
N GLU A 26 11.15 3.26 -6.27
CA GLU A 26 10.90 4.37 -7.18
C GLU A 26 10.49 3.88 -8.57
N GLN A 27 11.18 2.88 -9.11
CA GLN A 27 10.85 2.29 -10.41
C GLN A 27 9.45 1.66 -10.40
N GLN A 28 9.16 0.82 -9.40
CA GLN A 28 7.86 0.15 -9.23
C GLN A 28 6.72 1.17 -9.12
N THR A 29 6.93 2.21 -8.30
CA THR A 29 5.98 3.31 -8.14
C THR A 29 5.73 4.07 -9.44
N SER A 30 6.79 4.36 -10.19
CA SER A 30 6.71 5.10 -11.45
C SER A 30 5.93 4.31 -12.50
N THR A 31 6.10 2.99 -12.51
CA THR A 31 5.36 2.09 -13.38
C THR A 31 3.86 2.12 -13.10
N LEU A 32 3.43 1.96 -11.83
CA LEU A 32 2.01 1.90 -11.50
C LEU A 32 1.31 3.23 -11.78
N ARG A 33 2.00 4.34 -11.50
CA ARG A 33 1.55 5.68 -11.89
C ARG A 33 1.48 5.87 -13.39
N TYR A 34 2.47 5.39 -14.13
CA TYR A 34 2.44 5.43 -15.59
C TYR A 34 1.23 4.66 -16.13
N TYR A 35 0.94 3.48 -15.59
CA TYR A 35 -0.27 2.73 -15.95
C TYR A 35 -1.55 3.51 -15.62
N LEU A 36 -1.68 4.05 -14.41
CA LEU A 36 -2.85 4.85 -14.02
C LEU A 36 -3.02 6.09 -14.88
N ARG A 37 -1.94 6.80 -15.22
CA ARG A 37 -1.97 7.94 -16.13
C ARG A 37 -2.41 7.52 -17.53
N LEU A 38 -1.79 6.45 -18.04
CA LEU A 38 -2.11 5.90 -19.36
C LEU A 38 -3.59 5.53 -19.42
N GLY A 39 -4.10 4.80 -18.42
CA GLY A 39 -5.50 4.39 -18.35
C GLY A 39 -6.47 5.55 -18.12
N ALA A 40 -6.22 6.39 -17.12
CA ALA A 40 -7.15 7.41 -16.69
C ALA A 40 -7.22 8.63 -17.62
N LYS A 41 -6.09 9.01 -18.24
CA LYS A 41 -5.97 10.26 -19.03
C LYS A 41 -5.73 10.01 -20.52
N ASP A 42 -4.84 9.06 -20.85
CA ASP A 42 -4.32 8.93 -22.23
C ASP A 42 -5.17 7.93 -23.07
N LEU A 43 -5.84 6.96 -22.43
CA LEU A 43 -6.75 6.04 -23.12
C LEU A 43 -8.12 6.68 -23.41
N PRO A 44 -8.74 6.32 -24.55
CA PRO A 44 -10.05 6.84 -24.91
C PRO A 44 -11.13 6.32 -23.96
N LYS A 45 -11.77 7.25 -23.26
CA LYS A 45 -12.88 7.01 -22.33
C LYS A 45 -14.18 6.54 -22.97
N ASP A 46 -14.34 6.72 -24.28
CA ASP A 46 -15.51 6.31 -25.03
C ASP A 46 -15.19 6.09 -26.52
N ARG A 47 -16.17 5.56 -27.25
CA ARG A 47 -16.06 5.24 -28.68
C ARG A 47 -15.80 6.47 -29.54
N GLN A 48 -16.35 7.63 -29.19
CA GLN A 48 -16.18 8.84 -29.96
C GLN A 48 -14.73 9.35 -29.83
N VAL A 49 -14.19 9.36 -28.61
CA VAL A 49 -12.79 9.68 -28.35
C VAL A 49 -11.86 8.69 -29.05
N PHE A 50 -12.17 7.39 -29.00
CA PHE A 50 -11.40 6.35 -29.71
C PHE A 50 -11.33 6.62 -31.22
N LYS A 51 -12.47 6.90 -31.86
CA LYS A 51 -12.55 7.23 -33.29
C LYS A 51 -11.71 8.45 -33.64
N THR A 52 -11.84 9.53 -32.85
CA THR A 52 -11.10 10.77 -33.07
C THR A 52 -9.60 10.58 -32.87
N LEU A 53 -9.17 9.91 -31.80
CA LEU A 53 -7.77 9.71 -31.45
C LEU A 53 -7.02 8.88 -32.50
N TYR A 54 -7.68 7.87 -33.06
CA TYR A 54 -7.06 6.93 -34.01
C TYR A 54 -7.46 7.16 -35.47
N GLY A 55 -8.28 8.17 -35.77
CA GLY A 55 -8.76 8.44 -37.13
C GLY A 55 -9.60 7.30 -37.72
N ILE A 56 -10.41 6.64 -36.89
CA ILE A 56 -11.25 5.50 -37.28
C ILE A 56 -12.66 5.98 -37.60
N THR A 57 -13.19 5.58 -38.77
CA THR A 57 -14.56 5.92 -39.18
C THR A 57 -15.60 4.97 -38.57
N ASP A 58 -16.86 5.41 -38.49
CA ASP A 58 -17.97 4.53 -38.04
C ASP A 58 -18.12 3.29 -38.92
N GLU A 59 -17.86 3.42 -40.22
CA GLU A 59 -17.88 2.30 -41.15
C GLU A 59 -16.78 1.28 -40.84
N GLN A 60 -15.57 1.74 -40.53
CA GLN A 60 -14.47 0.85 -40.11
C GLN A 60 -14.79 0.16 -38.78
N LEU A 61 -15.34 0.89 -37.81
CA LEU A 61 -15.71 0.33 -36.50
C LEU A 61 -16.82 -0.74 -36.63
N THR A 62 -17.76 -0.53 -37.54
CA THR A 62 -18.87 -1.48 -37.81
C THR A 62 -18.40 -2.73 -38.56
N LYS A 63 -17.43 -2.58 -39.48
CA LYS A 63 -16.92 -3.68 -40.32
C LYS A 63 -15.81 -4.49 -39.65
N GLU A 64 -15.14 -3.95 -38.64
CA GLU A 64 -14.05 -4.61 -37.91
C GLU A 64 -14.43 -4.83 -36.44
N PRO A 65 -15.01 -6.00 -36.08
CA PRO A 65 -15.39 -6.31 -34.70
C PRO A 65 -14.25 -6.16 -33.69
N ASP A 66 -13.01 -6.44 -34.09
CA ASP A 66 -11.84 -6.30 -33.21
C ASP A 66 -11.60 -4.84 -32.78
N LEU A 67 -11.83 -3.86 -33.67
CA LEU A 67 -11.73 -2.43 -33.32
C LEU A 67 -12.83 -2.01 -32.35
N MET A 68 -14.04 -2.54 -32.56
CA MET A 68 -15.16 -2.29 -31.67
C MET A 68 -14.89 -2.84 -30.26
N THR A 69 -14.34 -4.05 -30.16
CA THR A 69 -13.94 -4.66 -28.89
C THR A 69 -12.88 -3.82 -28.17
N ILE A 70 -11.79 -3.46 -28.85
CA ILE A 70 -10.72 -2.65 -28.23
C ILE A 70 -11.23 -1.28 -27.78
N ALA A 71 -12.09 -0.64 -28.56
CA ALA A 71 -12.69 0.64 -28.16
C ALA A 71 -13.49 0.53 -26.84
N ASN A 72 -14.22 -0.57 -26.65
CA ASN A 72 -14.96 -0.82 -25.42
C ASN A 72 -14.01 -1.17 -24.26
N ASP A 73 -13.00 -1.99 -24.52
CA ASP A 73 -12.05 -2.42 -23.49
C ASP A 73 -11.18 -1.25 -22.99
N PHE A 74 -10.75 -0.35 -23.88
CA PHE A 74 -10.01 0.86 -23.51
C PHE A 74 -10.85 1.78 -22.62
N SER A 75 -12.13 1.96 -22.97
CA SER A 75 -13.08 2.72 -22.15
C SER A 75 -13.25 2.10 -20.76
N LEU A 76 -13.29 0.77 -20.69
CA LEU A 76 -13.44 0.02 -19.45
C LEU A 76 -12.20 0.15 -18.54
N ILE A 77 -11.00 -0.07 -19.09
CA ILE A 77 -9.73 0.13 -18.37
C ILE A 77 -9.64 1.57 -17.87
N SER A 78 -9.99 2.53 -18.73
CA SER A 78 -9.98 3.95 -18.37
C SER A 78 -10.91 4.28 -17.21
N ARG A 79 -12.05 3.58 -17.10
CA ARG A 79 -12.93 3.70 -15.95
C ARG A 79 -12.31 3.09 -14.70
N HIS A 80 -11.83 1.84 -14.73
CA HIS A 80 -11.24 1.21 -13.55
C HIS A 80 -10.04 2.01 -13.00
N CYS A 81 -9.17 2.53 -13.88
CA CYS A 81 -8.04 3.37 -13.46
C CYS A 81 -8.49 4.67 -12.79
N ARG A 82 -9.57 5.31 -13.28
CA ARG A 82 -10.13 6.52 -12.66
C ARG A 82 -10.79 6.22 -11.32
N ASP A 83 -11.61 5.17 -11.26
CA ASP A 83 -12.29 4.77 -10.03
C ASP A 83 -11.28 4.43 -8.93
N PHE A 84 -10.14 3.83 -9.28
CA PHE A 84 -9.04 3.57 -8.36
C PHE A 84 -8.34 4.85 -7.89
N ASP A 85 -8.00 5.77 -8.80
CA ASP A 85 -7.33 7.03 -8.46
C ASP A 85 -8.24 7.98 -7.64
N ASP A 86 -9.54 8.04 -7.96
CA ASP A 86 -10.54 8.86 -7.26
C ASP A 86 -10.73 8.43 -5.80
N LYS A 87 -10.58 7.13 -5.51
CA LYS A 87 -10.65 6.58 -4.15
C LYS A 87 -9.44 6.94 -3.27
N LYS A 88 -8.38 7.52 -3.86
CA LYS A 88 -7.14 7.91 -3.17
C LYS A 88 -6.51 6.79 -2.34
N ILE A 89 -6.49 5.59 -2.92
CA ILE A 89 -6.09 4.36 -2.20
C ILE A 89 -4.62 4.42 -1.76
N PHE A 90 -3.74 5.05 -2.54
CA PHE A 90 -2.32 5.18 -2.17
C PHE A 90 -2.08 6.20 -1.07
N GLU A 91 -2.85 7.27 -1.03
CA GLU A 91 -2.81 8.25 0.04
C GLU A 91 -3.24 7.59 1.35
N LYS A 92 -4.34 6.82 1.34
CA LYS A 92 -4.76 6.02 2.49
C LYS A 92 -3.70 5.01 2.90
N PHE A 93 -3.08 4.31 1.94
CA PHE A 93 -1.97 3.41 2.23
C PHE A 93 -0.81 4.13 2.93
N LEU A 94 -0.39 5.29 2.41
CA LEU A 94 0.67 6.08 3.03
C LEU A 94 0.28 6.55 4.43
N GLU A 95 -0.93 7.05 4.61
CA GLU A 95 -1.46 7.50 5.91
C GLU A 95 -1.44 6.37 6.94
N THR A 96 -1.89 5.16 6.58
CA THR A 96 -1.83 3.99 7.45
C THR A 96 -0.40 3.60 7.79
N ILE A 97 0.52 3.62 6.81
CA ILE A 97 1.93 3.29 7.06
C ILE A 97 2.60 4.33 7.99
N ILE A 98 2.38 5.63 7.75
CA ILE A 98 2.88 6.71 8.60
C ILE A 98 2.35 6.54 10.02
N LYS A 99 1.06 6.26 10.17
CA LYS A 99 0.42 6.04 11.46
C LYS A 99 1.10 4.91 12.24
N ILE A 100 1.35 3.77 11.58
CA ILE A 100 2.06 2.62 12.18
C ILE A 100 3.51 3.01 12.56
N THR A 101 4.23 3.71 11.68
CA THR A 101 5.62 4.12 11.93
C THR A 101 5.72 5.09 13.10
N ASN A 102 4.86 6.11 13.16
CA ASN A 102 4.85 7.07 14.27
C ASN A 102 4.56 6.39 15.60
N HIS A 103 3.53 5.52 15.65
CA HIS A 103 3.22 4.76 16.86
C HIS A 103 4.37 3.84 17.26
N PHE A 104 5.03 3.20 16.29
CA PHE A 104 6.20 2.37 16.57
C PHE A 104 7.34 3.18 17.23
N GLU A 105 7.62 4.38 16.74
CA GLU A 105 8.65 5.27 17.31
C GLU A 105 8.30 5.73 18.74
N GLU A 106 7.04 6.05 19.00
CA GLU A 106 6.54 6.45 20.33
C GLU A 106 6.46 5.26 21.31
N SER A 107 6.09 4.07 20.81
CA SER A 107 5.79 2.90 21.64
C SER A 107 6.99 2.34 22.42
N HIS A 108 8.23 2.63 22.00
CA HIS A 108 9.41 2.09 22.70
C HIS A 108 9.47 2.54 24.16
N ASP A 109 9.19 3.82 24.40
CA ASP A 109 9.20 4.40 25.73
C ASP A 109 7.96 3.96 26.52
N ASP A 110 6.81 3.84 25.85
CA ASP A 110 5.58 3.34 26.45
C ASP A 110 5.73 1.91 26.97
N PHE A 111 6.32 0.98 26.21
CA PHE A 111 6.52 -0.40 26.70
C PHE A 111 7.41 -0.46 27.94
N ASN A 112 8.42 0.41 28.05
CA ASN A 112 9.29 0.47 29.22
C ASN A 112 8.53 1.04 30.43
N GLN A 113 7.68 2.05 30.22
CA GLN A 113 6.80 2.61 31.24
C GLN A 113 5.79 1.57 31.73
N VAL A 114 5.13 0.84 30.83
CA VAL A 114 4.15 -0.20 31.17
C VAL A 114 4.81 -1.35 31.93
N SER A 115 6.02 -1.75 31.56
CA SER A 115 6.81 -2.74 32.29
C SER A 115 7.07 -2.29 33.74
N THR A 116 7.28 -0.99 33.96
CA THR A 116 7.43 -0.40 35.30
C THR A 116 6.11 -0.42 36.06
N ILE A 117 5.00 -0.07 35.41
CA ILE A 117 3.64 -0.13 36.00
C ILE A 117 3.33 -1.55 36.48
N ILE A 118 3.60 -2.58 35.68
CA ILE A 118 3.37 -3.99 36.05
C ILE A 118 4.22 -4.39 37.27
N LYS A 119 5.48 -3.93 37.33
CA LYS A 119 6.36 -4.20 38.46
C LYS A 119 5.85 -3.53 39.73
N ASP A 120 5.58 -2.23 39.68
CA ASP A 120 5.09 -1.44 40.81
C ASP A 120 3.75 -1.97 41.33
N TRP A 121 2.87 -2.43 40.44
CA TRP A 121 1.62 -3.09 40.81
C TRP A 121 1.88 -4.37 41.61
N GLY A 122 2.85 -5.19 41.18
CA GLY A 122 3.24 -6.40 41.89
C GLY A 122 3.86 -6.12 43.25
N ASP A 123 4.63 -5.04 43.37
CA ASP A 123 5.21 -4.57 44.63
C ASP A 123 4.11 -4.10 45.61
N ALA A 124 3.18 -3.27 45.13
CA ALA A 124 2.06 -2.77 45.94
C ALA A 124 1.16 -3.91 46.48
N MET A 125 0.88 -4.94 45.66
CA MET A 125 0.13 -6.12 46.11
C MET A 125 0.87 -6.91 47.20
N ARG A 126 2.20 -7.01 47.12
CA ARG A 126 3.00 -7.71 48.14
C ARG A 126 3.07 -6.92 49.46
N GLU A 127 3.06 -5.60 49.37
CA GLU A 127 3.08 -4.69 50.52
C GLU A 127 1.70 -4.49 51.16
N GLY A 128 0.62 -4.98 50.54
CA GLY A 128 -0.75 -4.76 51.00
C GLY A 128 -1.23 -3.31 50.85
N ASN A 129 -0.66 -2.58 49.88
CA ASN A 129 -1.03 -1.21 49.58
C ASN A 129 -2.09 -1.19 48.47
N ASP A 130 -3.35 -1.38 48.87
CA ASP A 130 -4.48 -1.53 47.95
C ASP A 130 -4.67 -0.28 47.06
N ASP A 131 -4.53 0.93 47.61
CA ASP A 131 -4.68 2.18 46.86
C ASP A 131 -3.62 2.30 45.75
N ALA A 132 -2.36 1.95 46.05
CA ALA A 132 -1.30 1.96 45.05
C ALA A 132 -1.50 0.86 44.00
N SER A 133 -1.93 -0.32 44.41
CA SER A 133 -2.24 -1.45 43.52
C SER A 133 -3.34 -1.09 42.52
N GLU A 134 -4.46 -0.54 43.00
CA GLU A 134 -5.60 -0.14 42.16
C GLU A 134 -5.22 0.97 41.19
N LYS A 135 -4.41 1.94 41.64
CA LYS A 135 -3.88 2.99 40.77
C LYS A 135 -3.06 2.40 39.62
N ARG A 136 -2.13 1.48 39.89
CA ARG A 136 -1.30 0.88 38.85
C ARG A 136 -2.09 -0.03 37.92
N LYS A 137 -3.08 -0.76 38.43
CA LYS A 137 -4.02 -1.53 37.62
C LYS A 137 -4.73 -0.61 36.61
N LYS A 138 -5.27 0.52 37.07
CA LYS A 138 -5.96 1.47 36.20
C LYS A 138 -5.05 2.06 35.11
N GLU A 139 -3.83 2.47 35.47
CA GLU A 139 -2.84 2.98 34.50
C GLU A 139 -2.53 1.94 33.41
N PHE A 140 -2.44 0.66 33.81
CA PHE A 140 -2.23 -0.45 32.90
C PHE A 140 -3.45 -0.71 31.98
N GLU A 141 -4.67 -0.66 32.52
CA GLU A 141 -5.91 -0.81 31.75
C GLU A 141 -6.14 0.34 30.76
N ASP A 142 -5.81 1.57 31.15
CA ASP A 142 -5.87 2.75 30.29
C ASP A 142 -4.91 2.61 29.10
N TRP A 143 -3.66 2.18 29.35
CA TRP A 143 -2.71 1.85 28.27
C TRP A 143 -3.25 0.76 27.36
N HIS A 144 -3.73 -0.36 27.92
CA HIS A 144 -4.26 -1.47 27.13
C HIS A 144 -5.41 -1.02 26.24
N LYS A 145 -6.29 -0.16 26.73
CA LYS A 145 -7.42 0.37 25.95
C LYS A 145 -6.94 1.23 24.77
N LEU A 146 -5.96 2.11 24.98
CA LEU A 146 -5.38 2.91 23.92
C LEU A 146 -4.74 2.03 22.85
N GLU A 147 -3.92 1.07 23.30
CA GLU A 147 -3.21 0.14 22.43
C GLU A 147 -4.18 -0.74 21.61
N ASN A 148 -5.23 -1.26 22.26
CA ASN A 148 -6.25 -2.06 21.58
C ASN A 148 -7.02 -1.24 20.54
N ASN A 149 -7.41 0.00 20.86
CA ASN A 149 -8.12 0.86 19.91
C ASN A 149 -7.24 1.14 18.68
N PHE A 150 -5.95 1.44 18.90
CA PHE A 150 -5.01 1.69 17.82
C PHE A 150 -4.85 0.48 16.90
N ILE A 151 -4.65 -0.70 17.48
CA ILE A 151 -4.53 -1.95 16.72
C ILE A 151 -5.80 -2.29 15.93
N GLU A 152 -6.98 -2.07 16.49
CA GLU A 152 -8.25 -2.25 15.77
C GLU A 152 -8.39 -1.29 14.58
N GLU A 153 -8.03 -0.03 14.77
CA GLU A 153 -8.05 0.99 13.71
C GLU A 153 -7.08 0.63 12.57
N VAL A 154 -5.81 0.37 12.90
CA VAL A 154 -4.79 -0.03 11.92
C VAL A 154 -5.19 -1.30 11.18
N TYR A 155 -5.75 -2.29 11.88
CA TYR A 155 -6.24 -3.52 11.26
C TYR A 155 -7.33 -3.22 10.23
N GLY A 156 -8.34 -2.45 10.63
CA GLY A 156 -9.47 -2.08 9.77
C GLY A 156 -9.04 -1.32 8.53
N GLU A 157 -8.22 -0.28 8.71
CA GLU A 157 -7.71 0.54 7.61
C GLU A 157 -6.82 -0.26 6.65
N THR A 158 -5.88 -1.05 7.17
CA THR A 158 -4.99 -1.87 6.34
C THR A 158 -5.79 -2.88 5.51
N LYS A 159 -6.83 -3.48 6.12
CA LYS A 159 -7.71 -4.42 5.44
C LYS A 159 -8.55 -3.75 4.34
N ASP A 160 -9.11 -2.57 4.60
CA ASP A 160 -9.84 -1.78 3.59
C ASP A 160 -8.94 -1.44 2.38
N VAL A 161 -7.71 -0.98 2.64
CA VAL A 161 -6.74 -0.69 1.58
C VAL A 161 -6.36 -1.98 0.82
N PHE A 162 -6.12 -3.08 1.54
CA PHE A 162 -5.81 -4.38 0.93
C PHE A 162 -6.91 -4.85 -0.03
N GLU A 163 -8.16 -4.82 0.41
CA GLU A 163 -9.30 -5.26 -0.40
C GLU A 163 -9.45 -4.42 -1.68
N GLN A 164 -9.28 -3.10 -1.58
CA GLN A 164 -9.34 -2.21 -2.74
C GLN A 164 -8.19 -2.40 -3.73
N VAL A 165 -6.96 -2.60 -3.24
CA VAL A 165 -5.81 -2.87 -4.13
C VAL A 165 -5.95 -4.25 -4.78
N ASP A 166 -6.39 -5.27 -4.04
CA ASP A 166 -6.57 -6.62 -4.60
C ASP A 166 -7.73 -6.66 -5.60
N GLU A 167 -8.84 -5.96 -5.34
CA GLU A 167 -9.94 -5.79 -6.29
C GLU A 167 -9.44 -5.17 -7.60
N PHE A 168 -8.75 -4.02 -7.54
CA PHE A 168 -8.23 -3.36 -8.73
C PHE A 168 -7.17 -4.18 -9.47
N LYS A 169 -6.33 -4.93 -8.74
CA LYS A 169 -5.41 -5.89 -9.35
C LYS A 169 -6.17 -6.96 -10.13
N ASN A 170 -7.23 -7.53 -9.56
CA ASN A 170 -8.07 -8.53 -10.21
C ASN A 170 -8.81 -7.95 -11.42
N GLU A 171 -9.32 -6.72 -11.34
CA GLU A 171 -9.88 -5.98 -12.49
C GLU A 171 -8.84 -5.79 -13.60
N THR A 172 -7.62 -5.40 -13.24
CA THR A 172 -6.51 -5.20 -14.19
C THR A 172 -6.13 -6.51 -14.89
N VAL A 173 -6.05 -7.62 -14.16
CA VAL A 173 -5.84 -8.96 -14.75
C VAL A 173 -6.99 -9.31 -15.69
N ASN A 174 -8.23 -9.07 -15.26
CA ASN A 174 -9.43 -9.37 -16.05
C ASN A 174 -9.48 -8.57 -17.35
N ASP A 175 -9.16 -7.28 -17.28
CA ASP A 175 -9.12 -6.39 -18.44
C ASP A 175 -8.04 -6.80 -19.43
N TRP A 176 -6.87 -7.20 -18.94
CA TRP A 176 -5.76 -7.58 -19.80
C TRP A 176 -5.90 -8.98 -20.37
N GLU A 177 -5.87 -10.00 -19.51
CA GLU A 177 -5.74 -11.40 -19.92
C GLU A 177 -6.99 -11.90 -20.67
N PHE A 178 -8.18 -11.44 -20.28
CA PHE A 178 -9.43 -11.98 -20.81
C PHE A 178 -10.11 -11.09 -21.86
N LYS A 179 -9.80 -9.79 -21.92
CA LYS A 179 -10.46 -8.85 -22.86
C LYS A 179 -9.50 -8.33 -23.93
N VAL A 180 -8.46 -7.61 -23.51
CA VAL A 180 -7.59 -6.87 -24.44
C VAL A 180 -6.60 -7.78 -25.16
N LYS A 181 -5.92 -8.69 -24.46
CA LYS A 181 -4.78 -9.46 -25.00
C LYS A 181 -5.11 -10.25 -26.27
N ASP A 182 -6.25 -10.94 -26.29
CA ASP A 182 -6.70 -11.69 -27.46
C ASP A 182 -7.05 -10.80 -28.65
N SER A 183 -7.71 -9.67 -28.39
CA SER A 183 -8.07 -8.68 -29.42
C SER A 183 -6.82 -8.05 -30.02
N VAL A 184 -5.82 -7.76 -29.18
CA VAL A 184 -4.50 -7.27 -29.58
C VAL A 184 -3.77 -8.26 -30.48
N LEU A 185 -3.70 -9.54 -30.07
CA LEU A 185 -3.04 -10.59 -30.87
C LEU A 185 -3.72 -10.77 -32.23
N LYS A 186 -5.05 -10.65 -32.30
CA LYS A 186 -5.79 -10.70 -33.57
C LYS A 186 -5.45 -9.50 -34.46
N ILE A 187 -5.39 -8.30 -33.91
CA ILE A 187 -5.02 -7.09 -34.65
C ILE A 187 -3.57 -7.17 -35.16
N GLU A 188 -2.61 -7.56 -34.32
CA GLU A 188 -1.21 -7.71 -34.71
C GLU A 188 -1.01 -8.79 -35.79
N LYS A 189 -1.76 -9.90 -35.70
CA LYS A 189 -1.70 -10.95 -36.72
C LYS A 189 -2.31 -10.49 -38.04
N LYS A 190 -3.41 -9.72 -38.00
CA LYS A 190 -4.06 -9.15 -39.18
C LYS A 190 -3.23 -8.05 -39.83
N SER A 191 -2.55 -7.20 -39.06
CA SER A 191 -1.66 -6.16 -39.60
C SER A 191 -0.43 -6.77 -40.31
N LYS A 192 0.08 -7.92 -39.84
CA LYS A 192 1.19 -8.64 -40.49
C LYS A 192 0.77 -9.43 -41.74
N LYS A 193 -0.46 -9.95 -41.78
CA LYS A 193 -0.94 -10.86 -42.85
C LYS A 193 -1.79 -10.21 -43.94
N SER A 194 -2.46 -9.10 -43.63
CA SER A 194 -3.40 -8.45 -44.55
C SER A 194 -2.95 -7.02 -44.82
N ARG A 195 -3.28 -6.47 -46.01
CA ARG A 195 -3.17 -5.02 -46.30
C ARG A 195 -4.15 -4.17 -45.45
N LYS A 196 -4.68 -4.67 -44.32
CA LYS A 196 -5.48 -3.86 -43.40
C LYS A 196 -4.55 -2.96 -42.60
N ASN A 197 -4.57 -1.68 -42.95
CA ASN A 197 -3.85 -0.64 -42.25
C ASN A 197 -4.63 -0.23 -41.01
N TYR A 198 -4.41 -0.93 -39.89
CA TYR A 198 -4.76 -0.35 -38.60
C TYR A 198 -3.86 0.86 -38.33
N PRO A 199 -4.36 1.89 -37.62
CA PRO A 199 -3.54 3.05 -37.28
C PRO A 199 -2.28 2.64 -36.50
N ASN A 200 -1.11 3.10 -36.94
CA ASN A 200 0.16 2.81 -36.25
C ASN A 200 0.18 3.36 -34.81
N SER A 201 -0.55 4.44 -34.55
CA SER A 201 -0.76 4.98 -33.20
C SER A 201 -1.49 3.99 -32.30
N LEU A 202 -2.59 3.40 -32.77
CA LEU A 202 -3.33 2.38 -32.03
C LEU A 202 -2.45 1.18 -31.66
N LEU A 203 -1.64 0.69 -32.60
CA LEU A 203 -0.73 -0.43 -32.35
C LEU A 203 0.33 -0.10 -31.28
N LYS A 204 0.86 1.13 -31.29
CA LYS A 204 1.83 1.58 -30.28
C LYS A 204 1.19 1.69 -28.90
N ASP A 205 0.01 2.28 -28.81
CA ASP A 205 -0.69 2.46 -27.52
C ASP A 205 -1.06 1.10 -26.91
N ILE A 206 -1.51 0.15 -27.73
CA ILE A 206 -1.75 -1.24 -27.34
C ILE A 206 -0.49 -1.87 -26.72
N GLN A 207 0.67 -1.71 -27.36
CA GLN A 207 1.93 -2.28 -26.88
C GLN A 207 2.42 -1.61 -25.60
N GLN A 208 2.28 -0.29 -25.51
CA GLN A 208 2.60 0.47 -24.30
C GLN A 208 1.70 0.07 -23.13
N LEU A 209 0.39 -0.08 -23.38
CA LEU A 209 -0.59 -0.53 -22.40
C LEU A 209 -0.25 -1.93 -21.86
N GLY A 210 0.07 -2.88 -22.74
CA GLY A 210 0.45 -4.23 -22.32
C GLY A 210 1.70 -4.27 -21.46
N LYS A 211 2.70 -3.45 -21.80
CA LYS A 211 3.91 -3.30 -20.96
C LYS A 211 3.57 -2.68 -19.61
N ALA A 212 2.83 -1.57 -19.61
CA ALA A 212 2.44 -0.86 -18.40
C ALA A 212 1.65 -1.75 -17.44
N ILE A 213 0.68 -2.52 -17.95
CA ILE A 213 -0.13 -3.44 -17.15
C ILE A 213 0.72 -4.51 -16.48
N ASN A 214 1.60 -5.19 -17.22
CA ASN A 214 2.41 -6.27 -16.65
C ASN A 214 3.30 -5.76 -15.50
N GLU A 215 3.94 -4.61 -15.71
CA GLU A 215 4.79 -4.02 -14.68
C GLU A 215 3.95 -3.48 -13.50
N ALA A 216 2.75 -2.93 -13.75
CA ALA A 216 1.82 -2.48 -12.72
C ALA A 216 1.30 -3.63 -11.86
N LEU A 217 0.99 -4.78 -12.46
CA LEU A 217 0.55 -5.99 -11.75
C LEU A 217 1.62 -6.49 -10.78
N ILE A 218 2.90 -6.47 -11.18
CA ILE A 218 4.02 -6.82 -10.28
C ILE A 218 4.06 -5.86 -9.09
N THR A 219 3.88 -4.56 -9.34
CA THR A 219 3.88 -3.55 -8.28
C THR A 219 2.71 -3.74 -7.32
N MET A 220 1.50 -3.97 -7.84
CA MET A 220 0.31 -4.25 -7.03
C MET A 220 0.46 -5.55 -6.24
N GLU A 221 1.10 -6.57 -6.79
CA GLU A 221 1.40 -7.81 -6.07
C GLU A 221 2.36 -7.54 -4.88
N ASN A 222 3.38 -6.70 -5.06
CA ASN A 222 4.26 -6.31 -3.95
C ASN A 222 3.50 -5.54 -2.86
N VAL A 223 2.69 -4.55 -3.23
CA VAL A 223 1.87 -3.77 -2.29
C VAL A 223 0.90 -4.66 -1.53
N THR A 224 0.15 -5.53 -2.23
CA THR A 224 -0.79 -6.46 -1.58
C THR A 224 -0.08 -7.45 -0.65
N ASN A 225 1.14 -7.89 -0.98
CA ASN A 225 1.92 -8.76 -0.09
C ASN A 225 2.41 -8.05 1.17
N ASP A 226 2.79 -6.77 1.09
CA ASP A 226 3.16 -5.99 2.27
C ASP A 226 1.93 -5.74 3.16
N LEU A 227 0.80 -5.36 2.57
CA LEU A 227 -0.47 -5.22 3.29
C LEU A 227 -0.90 -6.51 4.00
N LYS A 228 -0.82 -7.67 3.33
CA LYS A 228 -1.11 -8.99 3.94
C LYS A 228 -0.23 -9.26 5.17
N LYS A 229 1.06 -8.93 5.09
CA LYS A 229 1.97 -9.10 6.23
C LYS A 229 1.59 -8.17 7.38
N ILE A 230 1.30 -6.90 7.10
CA ILE A 230 0.85 -5.93 8.11
C ILE A 230 -0.42 -6.43 8.80
N ILE A 231 -1.42 -6.87 8.03
CA ILE A 231 -2.66 -7.49 8.54
C ILE A 231 -2.32 -8.66 9.46
N THR A 232 -1.47 -9.59 9.02
CA THR A 232 -1.08 -10.77 9.81
C THR A 232 -0.40 -10.38 11.14
N TYR A 233 0.52 -9.42 11.13
CA TYR A 233 1.18 -8.98 12.37
C TYR A 233 0.19 -8.28 13.31
N THR A 234 -0.69 -7.45 12.76
CA THR A 234 -1.72 -6.74 13.53
C THR A 234 -2.72 -7.72 14.15
N GLU A 235 -3.15 -8.76 13.42
CA GLU A 235 -3.99 -9.85 13.96
C GLU A 235 -3.32 -10.57 15.12
N ARG A 236 -2.03 -10.90 14.99
CA ARG A 236 -1.29 -11.56 16.08
C ARG A 236 -1.18 -10.69 17.33
N ILE A 237 -1.05 -9.36 17.18
CA ILE A 237 -1.06 -8.43 18.31
C ILE A 237 -2.46 -8.40 18.94
N LYS A 238 -3.51 -8.25 18.12
CA LYS A 238 -4.91 -8.29 18.51
C LYS A 238 -5.32 -9.58 19.24
N GLU A 239 -4.73 -10.72 18.88
CA GLU A 239 -4.94 -11.99 19.60
C GLU A 239 -4.21 -12.06 20.95
N THR A 240 -3.15 -11.28 21.12
CA THR A 240 -2.32 -11.28 22.35
C THR A 240 -2.84 -10.25 23.36
N LEU A 241 -3.30 -9.09 22.90
CA LEU A 241 -3.79 -8.00 23.74
C LEU A 241 -4.85 -8.45 24.77
N PRO A 242 -5.93 -9.16 24.42
CA PRO A 242 -6.93 -9.59 25.40
C PRO A 242 -6.39 -10.50 26.50
N LYS A 243 -5.27 -11.20 26.27
CA LYS A 243 -4.66 -12.11 27.25
C LYS A 243 -3.92 -11.36 28.35
N ILE A 244 -3.42 -10.14 28.08
CA ILE A 244 -2.63 -9.38 29.06
C ILE A 244 -3.48 -8.79 30.19
N ILE A 245 -4.77 -8.53 29.92
CA ILE A 245 -5.72 -8.05 30.92
C ILE A 245 -6.40 -9.18 31.71
N ASP A 246 -6.09 -10.46 31.43
CA ASP A 246 -6.66 -11.56 32.21
C ASP A 246 -6.11 -11.53 33.65
N ASP A 247 -7.02 -11.45 34.62
CA ASP A 247 -6.75 -11.38 36.05
C ASP A 247 -6.65 -12.77 36.71
N ARG A 248 -6.87 -13.86 35.95
CA ARG A 248 -6.81 -15.24 36.47
C ARG A 248 -5.39 -15.76 36.70
N GLY A 249 -4.36 -15.01 36.31
CA GLY A 249 -2.95 -15.39 36.42
C GLY A 249 -2.15 -14.49 37.36
N PRO A 250 -0.92 -14.91 37.74
CA PRO A 250 -0.02 -14.05 38.50
C PRO A 250 0.36 -12.82 37.67
N ILE A 251 0.54 -11.67 38.30
CA ILE A 251 0.89 -10.42 37.61
C ILE A 251 2.15 -10.52 36.72
N SER A 252 3.08 -11.39 37.08
CA SER A 252 4.29 -11.67 36.28
C SER A 252 3.97 -12.17 34.86
N ILE A 253 2.82 -12.80 34.63
CA ILE A 253 2.42 -13.24 33.28
C ILE A 253 2.12 -12.06 32.35
N LYS A 254 1.65 -10.94 32.90
CA LYS A 254 1.37 -9.72 32.12
C LYS A 254 2.64 -9.19 31.48
N LYS A 255 3.80 -9.31 32.15
CA LYS A 255 5.10 -8.95 31.59
C LYS A 255 5.50 -9.82 30.40
N ILE A 256 5.23 -11.13 30.47
CA ILE A 256 5.51 -12.06 29.36
C ILE A 256 4.70 -11.68 28.12
N TYR A 257 3.40 -11.40 28.30
CA TYR A 257 2.54 -10.95 27.20
C TYR A 257 2.94 -9.56 26.70
N LEU A 258 3.38 -8.64 27.57
CA LEU A 258 3.89 -7.33 27.18
C LEU A 258 5.12 -7.46 26.28
N ASP A 259 6.08 -8.30 26.67
CA ASP A 259 7.29 -8.56 25.87
C ASP A 259 6.93 -9.20 24.51
N ASP A 260 5.95 -10.10 24.49
CA ASP A 260 5.45 -10.72 23.26
C ASP A 260 4.74 -9.71 22.34
N ILE A 261 3.94 -8.79 22.88
CA ILE A 261 3.34 -7.67 22.14
C ILE A 261 4.42 -6.74 21.59
N LYS A 262 5.40 -6.36 22.42
CA LYS A 262 6.54 -5.51 22.03
C LYS A 262 7.32 -6.09 20.86
N ASN A 263 7.62 -7.39 20.89
CA ASN A 263 8.35 -8.06 19.81
C ASN A 263 7.56 -8.06 18.51
N LYS A 264 6.25 -8.33 18.55
CA LYS A 264 5.38 -8.24 17.36
C LYS A 264 5.32 -6.83 16.80
N TRP A 265 5.26 -5.82 17.67
CA TRP A 265 5.34 -4.42 17.28
C TRP A 265 6.65 -4.06 16.60
N GLN A 266 7.78 -4.59 17.07
CA GLN A 266 9.06 -4.37 16.42
C GLN A 266 9.10 -4.91 15.00
N ASP A 267 8.51 -6.08 14.76
CA ASP A 267 8.42 -6.64 13.42
C ASP A 267 7.48 -5.82 12.53
N LEU A 268 6.31 -5.42 13.06
CA LEU A 268 5.35 -4.57 12.36
C LEU A 268 5.93 -3.20 12.01
N GLY A 269 6.59 -2.54 12.96
CA GLY A 269 7.24 -1.25 12.78
C GLY A 269 8.33 -1.28 11.71
N LYS A 270 9.21 -2.29 11.75
CA LYS A 270 10.24 -2.48 10.70
C LYS A 270 9.63 -2.67 9.32
N LEU A 271 8.54 -3.44 9.22
CA LEU A 271 7.83 -3.64 7.96
C LEU A 271 7.20 -2.33 7.47
N ALA A 272 6.52 -1.58 8.34
CA ALA A 272 5.94 -0.28 8.00
C ALA A 272 7.01 0.72 7.56
N SER A 273 8.13 0.83 8.28
CA SER A 273 9.24 1.69 7.87
C SER A 273 9.84 1.29 6.52
N ALA A 274 9.91 -0.01 6.21
CA ALA A 274 10.35 -0.47 4.89
C ALA A 274 9.33 -0.10 3.80
N SER A 275 8.03 -0.24 4.08
CA SER A 275 6.96 0.12 3.14
C SER A 275 6.78 1.64 2.98
N HIS A 276 7.19 2.43 3.98
CA HIS A 276 7.06 3.88 3.98
C HIS A 276 7.78 4.53 2.79
N ASN A 277 9.00 4.10 2.45
CA ASN A 277 9.72 4.67 1.31
C ASN A 277 8.95 4.48 0.00
N ARG A 278 8.37 3.29 -0.23
CA ARG A 278 7.54 3.02 -1.41
C ARG A 278 6.29 3.91 -1.43
N ALA A 279 5.57 3.98 -0.31
CA ALA A 279 4.35 4.79 -0.19
C ALA A 279 4.63 6.31 -0.34
N PHE A 280 5.75 6.79 0.21
CA PHE A 280 6.15 8.20 0.15
C PHE A 280 6.47 8.63 -1.29
N ILE A 281 7.23 7.81 -2.02
CA ILE A 281 7.52 8.07 -3.44
C ILE A 281 6.21 8.01 -4.25
N MET A 282 5.27 7.13 -3.88
CA MET A 282 3.95 7.02 -4.50
C MET A 282 3.13 8.29 -4.33
N VAL A 283 3.24 9.04 -3.24
CA VAL A 283 2.44 10.28 -3.07
C VAL A 283 3.17 11.51 -3.62
N GLN A 284 4.47 11.68 -3.36
CA GLN A 284 5.22 12.87 -3.80
C GLN A 284 5.25 13.06 -5.32
N LYS A 285 5.31 11.97 -6.09
CA LYS A 285 5.26 12.09 -7.56
C LYS A 285 3.88 12.57 -8.05
N LYS A 286 2.79 12.41 -7.26
CA LYS A 286 1.43 12.87 -7.63
C LYS A 286 1.41 14.37 -7.69
N GLU A 287 1.89 14.97 -6.60
CA GLU A 287 1.86 16.40 -6.39
C GLU A 287 2.68 17.13 -7.45
N LYS A 288 3.80 16.52 -7.89
CA LYS A 288 4.63 17.05 -8.99
C LYS A 288 3.96 16.95 -10.36
N GLU A 289 3.13 15.93 -10.59
CA GLU A 289 2.41 15.73 -11.86
C GLU A 289 1.11 16.53 -11.94
N GLU A 290 0.52 16.92 -10.81
CA GLU A 290 -0.70 17.74 -10.71
C GLU A 290 -0.42 19.24 -10.53
N GLY A 291 0.80 19.61 -10.14
CA GLY A 291 1.27 21.00 -10.01
C GLY A 291 1.80 21.64 -11.30
N HIS A 292 1.64 20.97 -12.46
CA HIS A 292 2.04 21.41 -13.80
C HIS A 292 0.86 21.31 -14.77
#